data_AF-A0A7J8JAU9-F1
#
_entry.id   AF-A0A7J8JAU9-F1
#
_cell.length_a   1.000
_cell.length_b   1.000
_cell.length_c   1.000
_cell.angle_alpha   90.00
_cell.angle_beta   90.00
_cell.angle_gamma   90.00
#
_symmetry.space_group_name_H-M   'P 1'
#
loop_
_entity.id
_entity.type
_entity.pdbx_description
1 polymer ?
#
loop_
_entity_poly.entity_id
_entity_poly.type
_entity_poly.pdbx_seq_one_letter_code
_entity_poly.pdbx_strand_id
1 'polypeptide(L)'
;MSKFSLGSGSEGEDEFQGELELVESTIGTLDLREFEVLSKRRRRKRNKREKSRDLEAGAHTTLPQEAQEDEAFSQSAQAHAVPLEPSLDKAKATGQSEPWDVLLAACRAGDIEMLKLWLAASPVDPEVPSLLSAPLGSSGFTLLHAAAAAGRGSVVCLLLEAGADPTIQDSRARPPYTVAADKSTRNEFRRFMEKNPDAYDYSKAQVPGPLTPEMEARQALRKREQKAARRQREEQQRKQREQEKREQEEQQRFAALSDREKRALAAERRLAAQLGAPAPLVPDSAIINARRCWSCGTSLQGLIPFHYLDFSFCSTRCLQDHRCRAGKPSS
;
A
#
# COMPACT_ATOMS: atom_id res chain seq x y z
N MET A 1 -17.63 -61.83 49.78
CA MET A 1 -18.83 -61.05 50.13
C MET A 1 -19.52 -60.64 48.85
N SER A 2 -20.76 -61.11 48.65
CA SER A 2 -21.89 -60.48 47.94
C SER A 2 -21.67 -59.92 46.52
N LYS A 3 -22.47 -60.21 45.49
CA LYS A 3 -23.73 -60.96 45.32
C LYS A 3 -23.92 -61.26 43.82
N PHE A 4 -24.64 -62.35 43.56
CA PHE A 4 -25.25 -62.80 42.31
C PHE A 4 -26.14 -61.72 41.64
N SER A 5 -26.29 -61.73 40.32
CA SER A 5 -27.44 -62.39 39.65
C SER A 5 -27.55 -62.09 38.16
N LEU A 6 -27.94 -63.14 37.43
CA LEU A 6 -28.42 -63.20 36.05
C LEU A 6 -29.71 -62.40 35.84
N GLY A 7 -29.96 -61.97 34.59
CA GLY A 7 -31.27 -61.50 34.13
C GLY A 7 -31.36 -61.44 32.61
N SER A 8 -32.06 -62.42 32.02
CA SER A 8 -32.60 -62.41 30.66
C SER A 8 -33.81 -61.48 30.54
N GLY A 9 -34.02 -60.91 29.35
CA GLY A 9 -35.25 -60.25 28.88
C GLY A 9 -34.92 -59.51 27.58
N SER A 10 -35.23 -60.02 26.38
CA SER A 10 -36.55 -60.26 25.76
C SER A 10 -37.29 -58.96 25.40
N GLU A 11 -37.17 -58.62 24.12
CA GLU A 11 -38.19 -58.04 23.22
C GLU A 11 -38.78 -56.65 23.50
N GLY A 12 -38.71 -55.83 22.46
CA GLY A 12 -39.25 -54.47 22.37
C GLY A 12 -38.83 -53.85 21.05
N GLU A 13 -39.31 -54.42 19.95
CA GLU A 13 -39.24 -53.84 18.61
C GLU A 13 -40.11 -52.59 18.59
N ASP A 14 -39.52 -51.43 18.26
CA ASP A 14 -40.28 -50.22 17.93
C ASP A 14 -39.81 -49.74 16.56
N GLU A 15 -40.50 -50.26 15.56
CA GLU A 15 -40.34 -50.02 14.14
C GLU A 15 -40.94 -48.66 13.78
N PHE A 16 -40.17 -47.58 13.93
CA PHE A 16 -40.52 -46.28 13.37
C PHE A 16 -40.15 -46.23 11.88
N GLN A 17 -41.09 -46.64 11.01
CA GLN A 17 -41.05 -46.35 9.58
C GLN A 17 -41.27 -44.85 9.35
N GLY A 18 -40.18 -44.08 9.35
CA GLY A 18 -40.17 -42.72 8.84
C GLY A 18 -40.13 -42.73 7.31
N GLU A 19 -41.29 -42.62 6.68
CA GLU A 19 -41.42 -42.38 5.24
C GLU A 19 -40.89 -40.96 4.92
N LEU A 20 -39.62 -40.87 4.51
CA LEU A 20 -39.03 -39.62 4.02
C LEU A 20 -39.43 -39.46 2.55
N GLU A 21 -40.48 -38.68 2.31
CA GLU A 21 -40.88 -38.22 0.99
C GLU A 21 -39.77 -37.35 0.38
N LEU A 22 -39.08 -37.90 -0.63
CA LEU A 22 -38.05 -37.18 -1.38
C LEU A 22 -38.72 -36.29 -2.42
N VAL A 23 -39.00 -35.04 -2.07
CA VAL A 23 -39.44 -34.03 -3.04
C VAL A 23 -38.23 -33.60 -3.88
N GLU A 24 -38.11 -34.13 -5.10
CA GLU A 24 -37.14 -33.67 -6.09
C GLU A 24 -37.51 -32.28 -6.61
N SER A 25 -37.04 -31.23 -5.93
CA SER A 25 -37.06 -29.88 -6.48
C SER A 25 -35.97 -29.74 -7.55
N THR A 26 -36.34 -29.95 -8.81
CA THR A 26 -35.48 -29.65 -9.96
C THR A 26 -35.39 -28.14 -10.14
N ILE A 27 -34.38 -27.53 -9.52
CA ILE A 27 -34.05 -26.12 -9.77
C ILE A 27 -33.47 -26.05 -11.18
N GLY A 28 -34.28 -25.55 -12.13
CA GLY A 28 -33.85 -25.28 -13.50
C GLY A 28 -32.69 -24.30 -13.52
N THR A 29 -31.70 -24.57 -14.36
CA THR A 29 -30.44 -23.80 -14.51
C THR A 29 -30.62 -22.38 -15.08
N LEU A 30 -31.84 -21.86 -15.12
CA LEU A 30 -32.17 -20.59 -15.78
C LEU A 30 -32.00 -19.35 -14.88
N ASP A 31 -31.89 -19.49 -13.55
CA ASP A 31 -31.72 -18.34 -12.64
C ASP A 31 -30.29 -18.10 -12.12
N LEU A 32 -29.28 -18.76 -12.69
CA LEU A 32 -27.86 -18.49 -12.35
C LEU A 32 -27.21 -17.38 -13.19
N ARG A 33 -28.00 -16.50 -13.83
CA ARG A 33 -27.50 -15.46 -14.75
C ARG A 33 -27.38 -14.05 -14.20
N GLU A 34 -27.54 -13.87 -12.90
CA GLU A 34 -27.30 -12.57 -12.28
C GLU A 34 -26.33 -12.72 -11.13
N PHE A 35 -25.03 -12.64 -11.39
CA PHE A 35 -24.02 -12.07 -10.47
C PHE A 35 -22.63 -12.15 -11.10
N GLU A 36 -22.45 -11.53 -12.28
CA GLU A 36 -21.13 -11.02 -12.65
C GLU A 36 -20.82 -9.80 -11.76
N VAL A 37 -20.38 -10.05 -10.53
CA VAL A 37 -19.82 -9.01 -9.65
C VAL A 37 -18.45 -8.64 -10.20
N LEU A 38 -18.44 -7.80 -11.24
CA LEU A 38 -17.23 -7.12 -11.68
C LEU A 38 -16.75 -6.23 -10.54
N SER A 39 -15.63 -6.61 -9.94
CA SER A 39 -14.94 -5.85 -8.90
C SER A 39 -14.85 -4.36 -9.28
N LYS A 40 -15.55 -3.51 -8.52
CA LYS A 40 -15.69 -2.05 -8.74
C LYS A 40 -14.34 -1.30 -8.91
N ARG A 41 -13.21 -1.93 -8.53
CA ARG A 41 -11.85 -1.41 -8.73
C ARG A 41 -11.37 -1.45 -10.18
N ARG A 42 -11.79 -2.42 -11.00
CA ARG A 42 -11.35 -2.51 -12.40
C ARG A 42 -12.01 -1.48 -13.31
N ARG A 43 -13.27 -1.10 -13.03
CA ARG A 43 -14.01 -0.06 -13.78
C ARG A 43 -13.35 1.32 -13.66
N ARG A 44 -12.90 1.71 -12.46
CA ARG A 44 -12.18 3.00 -12.26
C ARG A 44 -10.84 3.05 -12.99
N LYS A 45 -10.11 1.93 -13.06
CA LYS A 45 -8.81 1.87 -13.75
C LYS A 45 -8.97 1.90 -15.28
N ARG A 46 -10.04 1.29 -15.81
CA ARG A 46 -10.40 1.37 -17.24
C ARG A 46 -10.86 2.77 -17.64
N ASN A 47 -11.79 3.37 -16.90
CA ASN A 47 -12.26 4.74 -17.18
C ASN A 47 -11.14 5.80 -17.05
N LYS A 48 -10.18 5.62 -16.13
CA LYS A 48 -9.00 6.51 -16.03
C LYS A 48 -8.05 6.36 -17.22
N ARG A 49 -7.96 5.15 -17.81
CA ARG A 49 -7.10 4.84 -18.96
C ARG A 49 -7.74 5.24 -20.30
N GLU A 50 -9.06 5.21 -20.40
CA GLU A 50 -9.80 5.77 -21.55
C GLU A 50 -9.74 7.29 -21.52
N LYS A 51 -10.01 7.92 -20.37
CA LYS A 51 -9.91 9.39 -20.21
C LYS A 51 -8.51 9.97 -20.43
N SER A 52 -7.44 9.21 -20.19
CA SER A 52 -6.07 9.62 -20.54
C SER A 52 -5.76 9.49 -22.02
N ARG A 53 -6.41 8.55 -22.73
CA ARG A 53 -6.23 8.36 -24.17
C ARG A 53 -6.99 9.40 -24.98
N ASP A 54 -8.15 9.85 -24.50
CA ASP A 54 -8.93 10.93 -25.14
C ASP A 54 -8.27 12.31 -25.00
N LEU A 55 -7.40 12.49 -23.99
CA LEU A 55 -6.59 13.71 -23.81
C LEU A 55 -5.32 13.72 -24.68
N GLU A 56 -4.75 12.55 -25.00
CA GLU A 56 -3.57 12.43 -25.87
C GLU A 56 -3.93 12.41 -27.36
N ALA A 57 -5.16 12.05 -27.73
CA ALA A 57 -5.62 12.06 -29.12
C ALA A 57 -6.16 13.43 -29.60
N GLY A 58 -6.18 14.45 -28.73
CA GLY A 58 -6.66 15.81 -29.03
C GLY A 58 -5.58 16.82 -29.43
N ALA A 59 -4.32 16.41 -29.49
CA ALA A 59 -3.25 17.22 -30.07
C ALA A 59 -2.80 16.57 -31.37
N HIS A 60 -2.37 17.38 -32.34
CA HIS A 60 -1.81 17.03 -33.66
C HIS A 60 -2.80 16.74 -34.81
N THR A 61 -3.32 17.80 -35.44
CA THR A 61 -3.48 17.99 -36.91
C THR A 61 -3.68 19.52 -37.10
N THR A 62 -2.94 20.30 -37.90
CA THR A 62 -2.61 20.14 -39.33
C THR A 62 -1.41 21.04 -39.74
N LEU A 63 -0.61 20.51 -40.67
CA LEU A 63 0.51 21.02 -41.52
C LEU A 63 0.05 22.05 -42.60
N PRO A 64 0.83 22.40 -43.67
CA PRO A 64 2.24 22.82 -43.87
C PRO A 64 2.39 24.01 -44.87
N GLN A 65 3.61 24.55 -45.07
CA GLN A 65 4.21 24.94 -46.38
C GLN A 65 5.58 25.58 -46.12
N GLU A 66 6.69 24.93 -46.47
CA GLU A 66 7.37 24.83 -47.78
C GLU A 66 8.50 25.86 -47.94
N ALA A 67 9.59 25.37 -48.52
CA ALA A 67 10.96 25.83 -48.42
C ALA A 67 11.34 26.84 -49.51
N GLN A 68 12.41 27.61 -49.28
CA GLN A 68 13.45 27.83 -50.30
C GLN A 68 14.73 28.39 -49.69
N GLU A 69 15.84 27.98 -50.31
CA GLU A 69 17.25 28.10 -49.95
C GLU A 69 17.85 29.43 -50.44
N ASP A 70 18.98 29.86 -49.86
CA ASP A 70 20.20 30.32 -50.57
C ASP A 70 21.09 31.29 -49.76
N GLU A 71 22.36 30.86 -49.63
CA GLU A 71 23.64 31.58 -49.82
C GLU A 71 24.09 32.85 -49.03
N ALA A 72 25.28 32.68 -48.43
CA ALA A 72 26.49 33.54 -48.43
C ALA A 72 26.50 35.06 -48.14
N PHE A 73 27.30 35.38 -47.10
CA PHE A 73 28.47 36.30 -47.08
C PHE A 73 28.32 37.83 -47.36
N SER A 74 28.74 38.60 -46.33
CA SER A 74 29.56 39.83 -46.33
C SER A 74 29.01 41.26 -46.49
N GLN A 75 29.30 42.03 -45.42
CA GLN A 75 29.96 43.35 -45.34
C GLN A 75 29.18 44.68 -45.28
N SER A 76 29.75 45.52 -44.40
CA SER A 76 29.70 46.99 -44.26
C SER A 76 28.48 47.59 -43.53
N ALA A 77 28.62 48.03 -42.27
CA ALA A 77 29.30 49.23 -41.77
C ALA A 77 28.50 50.53 -42.00
N GLN A 78 27.91 51.05 -40.93
CA GLN A 78 27.99 52.48 -40.61
C GLN A 78 27.80 52.70 -39.11
N ALA A 79 28.76 53.44 -38.57
CA ALA A 79 28.91 53.80 -37.18
C ALA A 79 28.04 55.01 -36.84
N HIS A 80 27.50 55.03 -35.62
CA HIS A 80 27.43 56.24 -34.80
C HIS A 80 27.59 55.84 -33.33
N ALA A 81 28.63 56.40 -32.72
CA ALA A 81 28.98 56.27 -31.32
C ALA A 81 28.28 57.36 -30.50
N VAL A 82 27.74 57.03 -29.31
CA VAL A 82 27.86 57.77 -28.04
C VAL A 82 27.52 56.80 -26.88
N PRO A 83 28.39 56.62 -25.87
CA PRO A 83 28.10 55.90 -24.63
C PRO A 83 27.58 56.85 -23.53
N LEU A 84 26.59 56.41 -22.74
CA LEU A 84 26.21 57.06 -21.48
C LEU A 84 25.92 56.00 -20.40
N GLU A 85 26.68 56.14 -19.32
CA GLU A 85 26.73 55.35 -18.09
C GLU A 85 25.42 55.32 -17.28
N PRO A 86 25.31 54.40 -16.29
CA PRO A 86 24.14 54.21 -15.45
C PRO A 86 24.06 55.27 -14.33
N SER A 87 22.94 55.98 -14.21
CA SER A 87 22.70 56.87 -13.08
C SER A 87 22.27 56.08 -11.84
N LEU A 88 23.16 56.06 -10.86
CA LEU A 88 22.81 55.97 -9.45
C LEU A 88 21.73 57.00 -9.12
N ASP A 89 20.64 56.53 -8.51
CA ASP A 89 19.92 57.34 -7.52
C ASP A 89 19.86 56.58 -6.20
N LYS A 90 20.47 57.23 -5.21
CA LYS A 90 20.76 56.79 -3.86
C LYS A 90 19.93 57.65 -2.94
N ALA A 91 19.02 57.05 -2.16
CA ALA A 91 18.76 57.44 -0.76
C ALA A 91 17.53 56.71 -0.19
N LYS A 92 17.77 55.71 0.68
CA LYS A 92 17.73 55.94 2.13
C LYS A 92 18.31 54.72 2.85
N ALA A 93 19.53 54.86 3.35
CA ALA A 93 20.07 53.95 4.33
C ALA A 93 19.46 54.28 5.69
N THR A 94 18.77 53.31 6.28
CA THR A 94 18.69 53.13 7.73
C THR A 94 19.30 51.76 7.99
N GLY A 95 20.57 51.74 8.41
CA GLY A 95 21.36 50.54 8.66
C GLY A 95 20.93 49.80 9.93
N GLN A 96 19.75 49.19 9.91
CA GLN A 96 19.28 48.26 10.94
C GLN A 96 18.79 46.90 10.36
N SER A 97 19.03 46.63 9.06
CA SER A 97 18.52 45.43 8.38
C SER A 97 19.37 44.16 8.59
N GLU A 98 20.68 44.31 8.82
CA GLU A 98 21.62 43.18 8.92
C GLU A 98 21.29 42.12 9.99
N PRO A 99 20.90 42.45 11.24
CA PRO A 99 20.68 41.41 12.25
C PRO A 99 19.44 40.54 11.96
N TRP A 100 18.41 41.11 11.33
CA TRP A 100 17.19 40.38 10.95
C TRP A 100 17.40 39.47 9.76
N ASP A 101 18.19 39.89 8.78
CA ASP A 101 18.50 39.08 7.61
C ASP A 101 19.33 37.85 8.00
N VAL A 102 20.27 38.00 8.95
CA VAL A 102 21.02 36.88 9.54
C VAL A 102 20.10 35.93 10.30
N LEU A 103 19.19 36.45 11.12
CA LEU A 103 18.22 35.64 11.86
C LEU A 103 17.24 34.91 10.92
N LEU A 104 16.79 35.58 9.86
CA LEU A 104 15.93 35.00 8.83
C LEU A 104 16.65 33.88 8.07
N ALA A 105 17.93 34.08 7.73
CA ALA A 105 18.76 33.05 7.14
C ALA A 105 18.93 31.85 8.09
N ALA A 106 19.16 32.08 9.39
CA ALA A 106 19.22 31.04 10.41
C ALA A 106 17.90 30.26 10.52
N CYS A 107 16.75 30.92 10.48
CA CYS A 107 15.42 30.28 10.48
C CYS A 107 15.21 29.37 9.26
N ARG A 108 15.69 29.77 8.08
CA ARG A 108 15.61 28.95 6.85
C ARG A 108 16.60 27.79 6.89
N ALA A 109 17.81 28.05 7.37
CA ALA A 109 18.85 27.04 7.54
C ALA A 109 18.47 25.98 8.60
N GLY A 110 17.70 26.38 9.61
CA GLY A 110 17.36 25.53 10.74
C GLY A 110 18.39 25.57 11.86
N ASP A 111 19.15 26.67 12.00
CA ASP A 111 20.19 26.81 13.03
C ASP A 111 19.58 27.18 14.39
N ILE A 112 19.15 26.13 15.11
CA ILE A 112 18.48 26.24 16.40
C ILE A 112 19.39 26.90 17.45
N GLU A 113 20.70 26.60 17.42
CA GLU A 113 21.62 27.04 18.47
C GLU A 113 21.91 28.54 18.37
N MET A 114 22.06 29.06 17.14
CA MET A 114 22.13 30.50 16.90
C MET A 114 20.85 31.21 17.39
N LEU A 115 19.68 30.66 17.09
CA LEU A 115 18.39 31.20 17.52
C LEU A 115 18.24 31.20 19.05
N LYS A 116 18.62 30.11 19.73
CA LYS A 116 18.63 30.06 21.20
C LYS A 116 19.58 31.08 21.80
N LEU A 117 20.78 31.20 21.24
CA LEU A 117 21.78 32.14 21.72
C LEU A 117 21.28 33.58 21.58
N TRP A 118 20.65 33.91 20.47
CA TRP A 118 20.07 35.23 20.24
C TRP A 118 18.91 35.53 21.22
N LEU A 119 18.02 34.56 21.45
CA LEU A 119 16.94 34.69 22.44
C LEU A 119 17.47 34.79 23.88
N ALA A 120 18.53 34.07 24.21
CA ALA A 120 19.17 34.10 25.53
C ALA A 120 19.99 35.39 25.76
N ALA A 121 20.57 35.96 24.71
CA ALA A 121 21.35 37.20 24.74
C ALA A 121 20.49 38.47 24.83
N SER A 122 19.16 38.35 24.71
CA SER A 122 18.20 39.45 24.88
C SER A 122 17.41 39.32 26.19
N PRO A 123 18.04 39.42 27.38
CA PRO A 123 17.29 39.43 28.62
C PRO A 123 16.69 40.84 28.86
N VAL A 124 15.41 40.88 29.21
CA VAL A 124 14.68 42.05 29.74
C VAL A 124 14.21 43.08 28.70
N ASP A 125 13.26 42.70 27.83
CA ASP A 125 12.23 43.64 27.36
C ASP A 125 10.94 42.88 26.99
N PRO A 126 9.75 43.37 27.40
CA PRO A 126 8.46 42.79 27.01
C PRO A 126 8.13 42.91 25.50
N GLU A 127 9.03 43.47 24.69
CA GLU A 127 8.85 43.68 23.25
C GLU A 127 9.40 42.54 22.38
N VAL A 128 10.13 41.56 22.93
CA VAL A 128 10.69 40.42 22.17
C VAL A 128 9.62 39.63 21.38
N PRO A 129 8.43 39.33 21.93
CA PRO A 129 7.35 38.67 21.17
C PRO A 129 6.86 39.50 19.98
N SER A 130 6.72 40.81 20.18
CA SER A 130 6.30 41.76 19.13
C SER A 130 7.33 41.86 18.02
N LEU A 131 8.61 41.76 18.39
CA LEU A 131 9.74 41.82 17.49
C LEU A 131 9.88 40.53 16.64
N LEU A 132 9.65 39.35 17.24
CA LEU A 132 9.59 38.07 16.51
C LEU A 132 8.38 37.97 15.57
N SER A 133 7.33 38.72 15.90
CA SER A 133 6.07 38.82 15.17
C SER A 133 6.08 39.92 14.11
N ALA A 134 7.14 40.72 14.03
CA ALA A 134 7.24 41.82 13.08
C ALA A 134 7.24 41.30 11.63
N PRO A 135 6.46 41.92 10.72
CA PRO A 135 6.48 41.57 9.30
C PRO A 135 7.83 41.97 8.68
N LEU A 136 8.52 41.02 8.05
CA LEU A 136 9.78 41.26 7.35
C LEU A 136 9.51 41.61 5.88
N GLY A 137 10.11 42.72 5.46
CA GLY A 137 10.07 43.22 4.08
C GLY A 137 8.67 43.58 3.58
N SER A 138 8.59 43.86 2.27
CA SER A 138 7.34 44.24 1.59
C SER A 138 6.31 43.12 1.47
N SER A 139 6.71 41.87 1.69
CA SER A 139 5.83 40.69 1.64
C SER A 139 5.06 40.43 2.94
N GLY A 140 5.36 41.16 4.02
CA GLY A 140 4.75 40.95 5.33
C GLY A 140 5.09 39.60 5.96
N PHE A 141 6.28 39.07 5.67
CA PHE A 141 6.63 37.69 6.01
C PHE A 141 7.25 37.64 7.40
N THR A 142 6.69 36.88 8.34
CA THR A 142 7.29 36.78 9.70
C THR A 142 8.37 35.68 9.75
N LEU A 143 9.15 35.65 10.83
CA LEU A 143 10.11 34.56 11.07
C LEU A 143 9.43 33.18 11.11
N LEU A 144 8.22 33.10 11.67
CA LEU A 144 7.41 31.88 11.67
C LEU A 144 7.04 31.44 10.26
N HIS A 145 6.71 32.36 9.35
CA HIS A 145 6.46 32.02 7.94
C HIS A 145 7.70 31.43 7.27
N ALA A 146 8.89 32.01 7.54
CA ALA A 146 10.14 31.51 6.98
C ALA A 146 10.53 30.13 7.49
N ALA A 147 10.43 29.91 8.81
CA ALA A 147 10.69 28.61 9.41
C ALA A 147 9.68 27.54 8.94
N ALA A 148 8.40 27.91 8.84
CA ALA A 148 7.34 27.02 8.37
C ALA A 148 7.53 26.64 6.89
N ALA A 149 7.75 27.63 6.02
CA ALA A 149 7.99 27.41 4.59
C ALA A 149 9.27 26.62 4.31
N ALA A 150 10.29 26.75 5.17
CA ALA A 150 11.52 25.96 5.09
C ALA A 150 11.38 24.55 5.72
N GLY A 151 10.22 24.18 6.27
CA GLY A 151 10.00 22.86 6.89
C GLY A 151 10.73 22.67 8.23
N ARG A 152 11.23 23.74 8.87
CA ARG A 152 12.03 23.66 10.09
C ARG A 152 11.15 23.59 11.35
N GLY A 153 10.56 22.42 11.59
CA GLY A 153 9.67 22.17 12.73
C GLY A 153 10.26 22.56 14.09
N SER A 154 11.53 22.23 14.34
CA SER A 154 12.20 22.58 15.61
C SER A 154 12.35 24.09 15.82
N VAL A 155 12.61 24.84 14.74
CA VAL A 155 12.68 26.32 14.80
C VAL A 155 11.29 26.90 15.01
N VAL A 156 10.27 26.35 14.35
CA VAL A 156 8.87 26.74 14.60
C VAL A 156 8.49 26.53 16.06
N CYS A 157 8.83 25.39 16.65
CA CYS A 157 8.57 25.10 18.06
C CYS A 157 9.24 26.14 18.97
N LEU A 158 10.52 26.43 18.74
CA LEU A 158 11.28 27.40 19.52
C LEU A 158 10.73 28.83 19.39
N LEU A 159 10.35 29.26 18.19
CA LEU A 159 9.77 30.59 17.96
C LEU A 159 8.40 30.73 18.65
N LEU A 160 7.57 29.69 18.63
CA LEU A 160 6.28 29.68 19.33
C LEU A 160 6.47 29.70 20.86
N GLU A 161 7.44 28.94 21.38
CA GLU A 161 7.81 28.96 22.81
C GLU A 161 8.39 30.31 23.24
N ALA A 162 9.03 31.04 22.32
CA ALA A 162 9.50 32.41 22.52
C ALA A 162 8.40 33.49 22.39
N GLY A 163 7.15 33.10 22.13
CA GLY A 163 6.01 34.02 22.07
C GLY A 163 5.74 34.63 20.69
N ALA A 164 6.29 34.08 19.61
CA ALA A 164 5.95 34.54 18.26
C ALA A 164 4.47 34.22 17.92
N ASP A 165 3.75 35.20 17.40
CA ASP A 165 2.32 35.08 17.13
C ASP A 165 2.03 34.28 15.83
N PRO A 166 1.33 33.12 15.93
CA PRO A 166 0.97 32.31 14.76
C PRO A 166 -0.25 32.83 13.98
N THR A 167 -0.92 33.89 14.44
CA THR A 167 -2.13 34.44 13.81
C THR A 167 -1.83 35.46 12.71
N ILE A 168 -0.60 35.98 12.67
CA ILE A 168 -0.17 37.00 11.71
C ILE A 168 -0.19 36.43 10.30
N GLN A 169 -0.69 37.20 9.35
CA GLN A 169 -0.83 36.77 7.96
C GLN A 169 0.17 37.51 7.07
N ASP A 170 0.70 36.81 6.07
CA ASP A 170 1.48 37.42 5.00
C ASP A 170 0.64 38.36 4.13
N SER A 171 1.29 39.06 3.18
CA SER A 171 0.63 39.89 2.17
C SER A 171 -0.45 39.18 1.32
N ARG A 172 -0.53 37.84 1.39
CA ARG A 172 -1.55 37.01 0.72
C ARG A 172 -2.63 36.51 1.70
N ALA A 173 -2.72 37.10 2.89
CA ALA A 173 -3.66 36.71 3.96
C ALA A 173 -3.48 35.25 4.43
N ARG A 174 -2.26 34.70 4.34
CA ARG A 174 -1.95 33.33 4.75
C ARG A 174 -1.21 33.33 6.08
N PRO A 175 -1.63 32.55 7.09
CA PRO A 175 -0.87 32.41 8.33
C PRO A 175 0.28 31.37 8.19
N PRO A 176 1.27 31.36 9.11
CA PRO A 176 2.43 30.46 9.09
C PRO A 176 2.08 28.98 8.91
N TYR A 177 0.96 28.53 9.50
CA TYR A 177 0.49 27.16 9.38
C TYR A 177 0.24 26.74 7.92
N THR A 178 -0.28 27.64 7.09
CA THR A 178 -0.69 27.34 5.71
C THR A 178 0.49 27.32 4.74
N VAL A 179 1.54 28.07 5.02
CA VAL A 179 2.78 28.09 4.22
C VAL A 179 3.73 26.95 4.58
N ALA A 180 3.42 26.18 5.62
CA ALA A 180 4.26 25.08 6.09
C ALA A 180 4.48 24.01 5.01
N ALA A 181 5.74 23.67 4.73
CA ALA A 181 6.10 22.71 3.70
C ALA A 181 5.63 21.28 4.01
N ASP A 182 5.83 20.84 5.27
CA ASP A 182 5.65 19.46 5.67
C ASP A 182 4.53 19.26 6.69
N LYS A 183 4.03 18.02 6.77
CA LYS A 183 3.06 17.63 7.82
C LYS A 183 3.69 17.70 9.22
N SER A 184 4.98 17.38 9.36
CA SER A 184 5.69 17.46 10.64
C SER A 184 5.68 18.89 11.19
N THR A 185 6.04 19.88 10.37
CA THR A 185 6.04 21.30 10.75
C THR A 185 4.65 21.79 11.12
N ARG A 186 3.61 21.37 10.39
CA ARG A 186 2.21 21.65 10.74
C ARG A 186 1.78 21.00 12.06
N ASN A 187 2.30 19.82 12.37
CA ASN A 187 2.01 19.16 13.63
C ASN A 187 2.59 19.93 14.82
N GLU A 188 3.71 20.65 14.67
CA GLU A 188 4.27 21.45 15.76
C GLU A 188 3.31 22.58 16.20
N PHE A 189 2.65 23.26 15.26
CA PHE A 189 1.58 24.23 15.61
C PHE A 189 0.43 23.56 16.37
N ARG A 190 0.07 22.33 15.99
CA ARG A 190 -1.02 21.57 16.64
C ARG A 190 -0.63 21.05 18.03
N ARG A 191 0.65 20.75 18.26
CA ARG A 191 1.22 20.38 19.57
C ARG A 191 1.34 21.59 20.47
N PHE A 192 1.74 22.73 19.92
CA PHE A 192 1.77 24.00 20.65
C PHE A 192 0.37 24.43 21.09
N MET A 193 -0.62 24.31 20.22
CA MET A 193 -2.04 24.53 20.54
C MET A 193 -2.52 23.67 21.71
N GLU A 194 -2.09 22.41 21.78
CA GLU A 194 -2.45 21.54 22.90
C GLU A 194 -1.83 22.00 24.22
N LYS A 195 -0.55 22.41 24.20
CA LYS A 195 0.13 22.92 25.39
C LYS A 195 -0.47 24.26 25.87
N ASN A 196 -0.92 25.09 24.93
CA ASN A 196 -1.36 26.47 25.19
C ASN A 196 -2.71 26.77 24.49
N PRO A 197 -3.84 26.19 24.92
CA PRO A 197 -5.12 26.29 24.21
C PRO A 197 -5.69 27.72 24.16
N ASP A 198 -5.37 28.56 25.16
CA ASP A 198 -5.93 29.92 25.29
C ASP A 198 -4.94 31.03 24.91
N ALA A 199 -3.73 30.69 24.45
CA ALA A 199 -2.69 31.69 24.19
C ALA A 199 -2.94 32.53 22.93
N TYR A 200 -3.56 31.95 21.90
CA TYR A 200 -3.78 32.62 20.62
C TYR A 200 -5.13 32.22 20.00
N ASP A 201 -5.61 33.06 19.08
CA ASP A 201 -6.80 32.73 18.29
C ASP A 201 -6.44 31.75 17.16
N TYR A 202 -6.41 30.46 17.48
CA TYR A 202 -6.04 29.38 16.55
C TYR A 202 -6.96 29.27 15.33
N SER A 203 -8.18 29.80 15.41
CA SER A 203 -9.10 29.88 14.28
C SER A 203 -8.57 30.84 13.22
N LYS A 204 -8.01 31.99 13.62
CA LYS A 204 -7.34 32.93 12.71
C LYS A 204 -6.03 32.39 12.15
N ALA A 205 -5.28 31.63 12.97
CA ALA A 205 -4.06 30.92 12.54
C ALA A 205 -4.33 29.73 11.60
N GLN A 206 -5.60 29.37 11.36
CA GLN A 206 -6.04 28.24 10.53
C GLN A 206 -5.45 26.89 10.97
N VAL A 207 -5.11 26.74 12.25
CA VAL A 207 -4.59 25.49 12.81
C VAL A 207 -5.78 24.57 13.11
N PRO A 208 -5.96 23.45 12.38
CA PRO A 208 -7.02 22.50 12.69
C PRO A 208 -6.68 21.82 14.02
N GLY A 209 -7.69 21.52 14.84
CA GLY A 209 -7.64 21.19 16.29
C GLY A 209 -6.44 20.39 16.84
N PRO A 210 -6.28 20.32 18.17
CA PRO A 210 -5.02 19.91 18.80
C PRO A 210 -4.58 18.50 18.37
N LEU A 211 -3.26 18.27 18.31
CA LEU A 211 -2.70 16.95 18.03
C LEU A 211 -2.10 16.39 19.31
N THR A 212 -2.92 15.62 20.04
CA THR A 212 -2.48 15.04 21.31
C THR A 212 -1.43 13.93 21.12
N PRO A 213 -0.46 13.77 22.03
CA PRO A 213 0.51 12.68 21.97
C PRO A 213 -0.20 11.32 22.04
N GLU A 214 -1.35 11.25 22.73
CA GLU A 214 -2.23 10.07 22.73
C GLU A 214 -2.79 9.77 21.32
N MET A 215 -3.23 10.79 20.60
CA MET A 215 -3.73 10.65 19.22
C MET A 215 -2.61 10.26 18.25
N GLU A 216 -1.39 10.78 18.41
CA GLU A 216 -0.22 10.36 17.65
C GLU A 216 0.14 8.90 17.92
N ALA A 217 0.15 8.48 19.19
CA ALA A 217 0.41 7.11 19.59
C ALA A 217 -0.64 6.15 19.01
N ARG A 218 -1.93 6.51 19.10
CA ARG A 218 -3.03 5.71 18.52
C ARG A 218 -2.91 5.57 17.00
N GLN A 219 -2.54 6.65 16.30
CA GLN A 219 -2.28 6.60 14.85
C GLN A 219 -1.06 5.72 14.53
N ALA A 220 0.00 5.79 15.33
CA ALA A 220 1.20 4.98 15.15
C ALA A 220 0.92 3.49 15.38
N LEU A 221 0.18 3.13 16.43
CA LEU A 221 -0.26 1.76 16.71
C LEU A 221 -1.11 1.22 15.55
N ARG A 222 -2.15 1.96 15.13
CA ARG A 222 -2.98 1.58 13.97
C ARG A 222 -2.15 1.34 12.70
N LYS A 223 -1.16 2.20 12.42
CA LYS A 223 -0.25 2.03 11.27
C LYS A 223 0.66 0.81 11.41
N ARG A 224 1.14 0.51 12.62
CA ARG A 224 1.96 -0.68 12.92
C ARG A 224 1.13 -1.95 12.74
N GLU A 225 -0.09 -1.99 13.28
CA GLU A 225 -1.05 -3.09 13.13
C GLU A 225 -1.40 -3.34 11.66
N GLN A 226 -1.71 -2.28 10.89
CA GLN A 226 -1.99 -2.42 9.46
C GLN A 226 -0.79 -2.97 8.68
N LYS A 227 0.43 -2.52 8.99
CA LYS A 227 1.66 -3.05 8.37
C LYS A 227 1.90 -4.51 8.76
N ALA A 228 1.69 -4.88 10.02
CA ALA A 228 1.81 -6.25 10.50
C ALA A 228 0.79 -7.17 9.84
N ALA A 229 -0.48 -6.77 9.79
CA ALA A 229 -1.55 -7.52 9.12
C ALA A 229 -1.28 -7.67 7.61
N ARG A 230 -0.74 -6.64 6.95
CA ARG A 230 -0.32 -6.74 5.55
C ARG A 230 0.81 -7.75 5.36
N ARG A 231 1.85 -7.70 6.18
CA ARG A 231 2.97 -8.64 6.13
C ARG A 231 2.52 -10.08 6.37
N GLN A 232 1.65 -10.31 7.36
CA GLN A 232 1.07 -11.63 7.63
C GLN A 232 0.28 -12.17 6.43
N ARG A 233 -0.54 -11.34 5.78
CA ARG A 233 -1.28 -11.74 4.57
C ARG A 233 -0.35 -12.05 3.39
N GLU A 234 0.69 -11.23 3.18
CA GLU A 234 1.69 -11.46 2.13
C GLU A 234 2.49 -12.75 2.40
N GLU A 235 2.84 -13.03 3.66
CA GLU A 235 3.52 -14.27 4.05
C GLU A 235 2.64 -15.51 3.86
N GLN A 236 1.36 -15.44 4.29
CA GLN A 236 0.40 -16.53 4.07
C GLN A 236 0.20 -16.81 2.57
N GLN A 237 0.04 -15.76 1.75
CA GLN A 237 -0.07 -15.91 0.30
C GLN A 237 1.21 -16.50 -0.32
N ARG A 238 2.40 -16.12 0.17
CA ARG A 238 3.66 -16.69 -0.29
C ARG A 238 3.75 -18.18 0.03
N LYS A 239 3.42 -18.57 1.26
CA LYS A 239 3.40 -19.98 1.69
C LYS A 239 2.40 -20.81 0.86
N GLN A 240 1.20 -20.28 0.61
CA GLN A 240 0.20 -20.92 -0.24
C GLN A 240 0.69 -21.11 -1.68
N ARG A 241 1.24 -20.05 -2.29
CA ARG A 241 1.81 -20.14 -3.66
C ARG A 241 2.96 -21.13 -3.76
N GLU A 242 3.82 -21.16 -2.75
CA GLU A 242 4.92 -22.14 -2.70
C GLU A 242 4.40 -23.57 -2.59
N GLN A 243 3.38 -23.80 -1.75
CA GLN A 243 2.73 -25.10 -1.64
C GLN A 243 2.02 -25.52 -2.93
N GLU A 244 1.29 -24.61 -3.58
CA GLU A 244 0.66 -24.85 -4.89
C GLU A 244 1.71 -25.17 -5.96
N LYS A 245 2.84 -24.45 -5.98
CA LYS A 245 3.93 -24.71 -6.92
C LYS A 245 4.55 -26.09 -6.68
N ARG A 246 4.84 -26.47 -5.43
CA ARG A 246 5.34 -27.81 -5.08
C ARG A 246 4.38 -28.91 -5.52
N GLU A 247 3.08 -28.73 -5.30
CA GLU A 247 2.06 -29.69 -5.74
C GLU A 247 1.98 -29.78 -7.27
N GLN A 248 2.12 -28.65 -8.00
CA GLN A 248 2.17 -28.66 -9.46
C GLN A 248 3.43 -29.35 -10.00
N GLU A 249 4.60 -29.11 -9.40
CA GLU A 249 5.86 -29.75 -9.76
C GLU A 249 5.75 -31.27 -9.56
N GLU A 250 5.21 -31.74 -8.43
CA GLU A 250 4.99 -33.17 -8.16
C GLU A 250 3.90 -33.78 -9.07
N GLN A 251 2.84 -33.04 -9.38
CA GLN A 251 1.84 -33.46 -10.37
C GLN A 251 2.48 -33.68 -11.75
N GLN A 252 3.30 -32.73 -12.21
CA GLN A 252 3.99 -32.84 -13.51
C GLN A 252 5.00 -33.98 -13.50
N ARG A 253 5.78 -34.13 -12.41
CA ARG A 253 6.72 -35.23 -12.22
C ARG A 253 6.02 -36.57 -12.31
N PHE A 254 4.91 -36.76 -11.60
CA PHE A 254 4.14 -38.00 -11.67
C PHE A 254 3.56 -38.23 -13.06
N ALA A 255 3.01 -37.20 -13.71
CA ALA A 255 2.44 -37.32 -15.05
C ALA A 255 3.49 -37.76 -16.09
N ALA A 256 4.73 -37.27 -15.95
CA ALA A 256 5.86 -37.58 -16.83
C ALA A 256 6.42 -39.01 -16.68
N LEU A 257 6.14 -39.69 -15.57
CA LEU A 257 6.56 -41.09 -15.39
C LEU A 257 5.90 -42.01 -16.41
N SER A 258 6.65 -43.04 -16.81
CA SER A 258 6.13 -44.12 -17.65
C SER A 258 5.09 -44.96 -16.91
N ASP A 259 4.23 -45.65 -17.66
CA ASP A 259 3.21 -46.54 -17.10
C ASP A 259 3.81 -47.68 -16.27
N ARG A 260 5.06 -48.06 -16.53
CA ARG A 260 5.80 -49.06 -15.74
C ARG A 260 6.20 -48.50 -14.38
N GLU A 261 6.77 -47.29 -14.36
CA GLU A 261 7.19 -46.62 -13.12
C GLU A 261 6.01 -46.26 -12.24
N LYS A 262 4.91 -45.75 -12.82
CA LYS A 262 3.68 -45.47 -12.06
C LYS A 262 3.10 -46.73 -11.41
N ARG A 263 3.16 -47.88 -12.10
CA ARG A 263 2.74 -49.19 -11.56
C ARG A 263 3.69 -49.65 -10.44
N ALA A 264 4.99 -49.48 -10.60
CA ALA A 264 5.98 -49.80 -9.58
C ALA A 264 5.75 -48.97 -8.30
N LEU A 265 5.56 -47.66 -8.41
CA LEU A 265 5.23 -46.77 -7.27
C LEU A 265 3.92 -47.16 -6.58
N ALA A 266 2.91 -47.58 -7.35
CA ALA A 266 1.66 -48.08 -6.78
C ALA A 266 1.86 -49.40 -6.01
N ALA A 267 2.72 -50.29 -6.50
CA ALA A 267 3.08 -51.53 -5.83
C ALA A 267 3.90 -51.28 -4.54
N GLU A 268 4.91 -50.40 -4.60
CA GLU A 268 5.70 -49.98 -3.44
C GLU A 268 4.82 -49.42 -2.33
N ARG A 269 3.81 -48.60 -2.68
CA ARG A 269 2.83 -48.08 -1.71
C ARG A 269 1.96 -49.17 -1.08
N ARG A 270 1.53 -50.18 -1.86
CA ARG A 270 0.77 -51.32 -1.33
C ARG A 270 1.62 -52.13 -0.36
N LEU A 271 2.88 -52.37 -0.69
CA LEU A 271 3.84 -53.07 0.18
C LEU A 271 4.12 -52.27 1.46
N ALA A 272 4.34 -50.95 1.35
CA ALA A 272 4.56 -50.09 2.51
C ALA A 272 3.34 -50.08 3.46
N ALA A 273 2.11 -50.09 2.91
CA ALA A 273 0.89 -50.18 3.71
C ALA A 273 0.76 -51.52 4.43
N GLN A 274 1.13 -52.64 3.78
CA GLN A 274 1.13 -53.97 4.40
C GLN A 274 2.16 -54.10 5.52
N LEU A 275 3.31 -53.44 5.37
CA LEU A 275 4.38 -53.42 6.37
C LEU A 275 4.12 -52.45 7.54
N GLY A 276 2.98 -51.76 7.55
CA GLY A 276 2.61 -50.83 8.62
C GLY A 276 3.54 -49.61 8.71
N ALA A 277 4.20 -49.23 7.61
CA ALA A 277 5.05 -48.06 7.59
C ALA A 277 4.23 -46.80 7.96
N PRO A 278 4.66 -46.01 8.96
CA PRO A 278 3.89 -44.87 9.43
C PRO A 278 3.67 -43.87 8.30
N ALA A 279 2.45 -43.32 8.23
CA ALA A 279 2.14 -42.19 7.35
C ALA A 279 3.16 -41.07 7.63
N PRO A 280 3.75 -40.48 6.59
CA PRO A 280 4.97 -39.74 6.80
C PRO A 280 4.64 -38.39 7.46
N LEU A 281 5.33 -38.11 8.57
CA LEU A 281 5.01 -37.05 9.54
C LEU A 281 5.32 -35.62 9.06
N VAL A 282 5.71 -35.44 7.79
CA VAL A 282 6.18 -34.16 7.24
C VAL A 282 5.24 -33.72 6.11
N PRO A 283 4.85 -32.43 6.02
CA PRO A 283 3.99 -31.95 4.93
C PRO A 283 4.53 -32.27 3.53
N ASP A 284 5.86 -32.23 3.36
CA ASP A 284 6.52 -32.52 2.10
C ASP A 284 6.40 -34.00 1.70
N SER A 285 6.41 -34.91 2.68
CA SER A 285 6.22 -36.33 2.41
C SER A 285 4.75 -36.69 2.21
N ALA A 286 3.79 -35.89 2.71
CA ALA A 286 2.38 -36.03 2.36
C ALA A 286 2.11 -35.68 0.88
N ILE A 287 2.78 -34.66 0.34
CA ILE A 287 2.68 -34.28 -1.09
C ILE A 287 3.26 -35.39 -1.98
N ILE A 288 4.43 -35.93 -1.64
CA ILE A 288 5.09 -36.98 -2.44
C ILE A 288 4.32 -38.31 -2.38
N ASN A 289 3.76 -38.66 -1.22
CA ASN A 289 3.09 -39.95 -1.00
C ASN A 289 1.58 -39.93 -1.24
N ALA A 290 1.00 -38.77 -1.56
CA ALA A 290 -0.42 -38.66 -1.90
C ALA A 290 -0.81 -39.62 -3.03
N ARG A 291 -1.96 -40.30 -2.92
CA ARG A 291 -2.55 -41.06 -4.05
C ARG A 291 -2.82 -40.07 -5.18
N ARG A 292 -2.35 -40.36 -6.39
CA ARG A 292 -2.46 -39.45 -7.55
C ARG A 292 -3.29 -40.09 -8.66
N CYS A 293 -3.96 -39.24 -9.43
CA CYS A 293 -4.67 -39.67 -10.62
C CYS A 293 -3.69 -40.29 -11.61
N TRP A 294 -4.00 -41.48 -12.11
CA TRP A 294 -3.19 -42.19 -13.07
C TRP A 294 -2.91 -41.40 -14.37
N SER A 295 -3.93 -40.70 -14.88
CA SER A 295 -3.84 -39.97 -16.15
C SER A 295 -3.16 -38.59 -16.01
N CYS A 296 -3.56 -37.77 -15.03
CA CYS A 296 -3.13 -36.37 -14.94
C CYS A 296 -2.27 -36.01 -13.72
N GLY A 297 -1.99 -36.98 -12.84
CA GLY A 297 -1.10 -36.80 -11.67
C GLY A 297 -1.67 -35.94 -10.52
N THR A 298 -2.87 -35.40 -10.64
CA THR A 298 -3.51 -34.59 -9.59
C THR A 298 -3.65 -35.42 -8.30
N SER A 299 -3.36 -34.82 -7.14
CA SER A 299 -3.60 -35.47 -5.86
C SER A 299 -5.08 -35.82 -5.69
N LEU A 300 -5.34 -37.06 -5.28
CA LEU A 300 -6.66 -37.59 -4.94
C LEU A 300 -6.97 -37.40 -3.46
N GLN A 301 -6.12 -36.70 -2.71
CA GLN A 301 -6.33 -36.42 -1.30
C GLN A 301 -7.59 -35.55 -1.14
N GLY A 302 -8.55 -36.04 -0.36
CA GLY A 302 -9.83 -35.35 -0.14
C GLY A 302 -10.84 -35.46 -1.30
N LEU A 303 -10.54 -36.24 -2.35
CA LEU A 303 -11.48 -36.56 -3.43
C LEU A 303 -11.96 -38.00 -3.32
N ILE A 304 -13.15 -38.31 -3.85
CA ILE A 304 -13.60 -39.68 -4.09
C ILE A 304 -13.13 -40.08 -5.50
N PRO A 305 -12.09 -40.93 -5.63
CA PRO A 305 -11.54 -41.28 -6.94
C PRO A 305 -12.42 -42.30 -7.67
N PHE A 306 -12.43 -42.21 -9.00
CA PHE A 306 -12.96 -43.26 -9.85
C PHE A 306 -11.93 -44.38 -9.98
N HIS A 307 -12.39 -45.62 -9.84
CA HIS A 307 -11.53 -46.80 -9.97
C HIS A 307 -11.86 -47.55 -11.25
N TYR A 308 -10.82 -48.00 -11.95
CA TYR A 308 -10.93 -48.94 -13.06
C TYR A 308 -9.72 -49.84 -13.08
N LEU A 309 -9.95 -51.14 -12.90
CA LEU A 309 -8.90 -52.11 -12.60
C LEU A 309 -8.08 -51.63 -11.38
N ASP A 310 -6.75 -51.66 -11.49
CA ASP A 310 -5.81 -51.22 -10.46
C ASP A 310 -5.58 -49.69 -10.41
N PHE A 311 -6.24 -48.91 -11.28
CA PHE A 311 -5.97 -47.49 -11.48
C PHE A 311 -7.02 -46.58 -10.84
N SER A 312 -6.57 -45.42 -10.36
CA SER A 312 -7.42 -44.39 -9.74
C SER A 312 -7.42 -43.10 -10.56
N PHE A 313 -8.58 -42.46 -10.71
CA PHE A 313 -8.76 -41.26 -11.53
C PHE A 313 -9.51 -40.15 -10.77
N CYS A 314 -9.14 -38.89 -11.03
CA CYS A 314 -9.78 -37.73 -10.39
C CYS A 314 -11.12 -37.34 -11.03
N SER A 315 -11.38 -37.76 -12.27
CA SER A 315 -12.58 -37.39 -13.03
C SER A 315 -12.95 -38.46 -14.06
N THR A 316 -14.22 -38.44 -14.49
CA THR A 316 -14.72 -39.29 -15.59
C THR A 316 -13.96 -39.04 -16.90
N ARG A 317 -13.52 -37.80 -17.15
CA ARG A 317 -12.68 -37.44 -18.31
C ARG A 317 -11.34 -38.17 -18.27
N CYS A 318 -10.63 -38.14 -17.13
CA CYS A 318 -9.35 -38.85 -17.00
C CYS A 318 -9.49 -40.37 -17.13
N LEU A 319 -10.61 -40.93 -16.67
CA LEU A 319 -10.94 -42.35 -16.84
C LEU A 319 -11.22 -42.70 -18.31
N GLN A 320 -12.01 -41.89 -19.01
CA GLN A 320 -12.31 -42.07 -20.43
C GLN A 320 -11.05 -41.98 -21.28
N ASP A 321 -10.18 -40.98 -21.03
CA ASP A 321 -8.91 -40.82 -21.74
C ASP A 321 -8.01 -42.05 -21.60
N HIS A 322 -7.93 -42.63 -20.39
CA HIS A 322 -7.18 -43.85 -20.15
C HIS A 322 -7.74 -45.04 -20.95
N ARG A 323 -9.07 -45.24 -20.92
CA ARG A 323 -9.74 -46.30 -21.69
C ARG A 323 -9.52 -46.14 -23.19
N CYS A 324 -9.56 -44.92 -23.71
CA CYS A 324 -9.32 -44.63 -25.12
C CYS A 324 -7.88 -44.92 -25.55
N ARG A 325 -6.89 -44.69 -24.66
CA ARG A 325 -5.48 -45.00 -24.92
C ARG A 325 -5.20 -46.49 -24.85
N ALA A 326 -5.76 -47.18 -23.85
CA ALA A 326 -5.61 -48.63 -23.69
C ALA A 326 -6.27 -49.44 -24.82
N GLY A 327 -7.30 -48.87 -25.47
CA GLY A 327 -8.00 -49.51 -26.60
C GLY A 327 -7.36 -49.29 -27.99
N LYS A 328 -6.30 -48.49 -28.11
CA LYS A 328 -5.60 -48.29 -29.39
C LYS A 328 -4.44 -49.30 -29.50
N PRO A 329 -4.42 -50.22 -30.48
CA PRO A 329 -3.26 -51.07 -30.71
C PRO A 329 -2.07 -50.18 -31.07
N SER A 330 -0.94 -50.41 -30.38
CA SER A 330 0.36 -49.85 -30.74
C SER A 330 0.62 -50.13 -32.21
N SER A 331 0.55 -49.09 -33.05
CA SER A 331 0.89 -49.16 -34.48
C SER A 331 2.40 -49.13 -34.66
#